data_AF-F9RXB0-F1
#
_entry.id   AF-F9RXB0-F1
#
_cell.length_a   1.000
_cell.length_b   1.000
_cell.length_c   1.000
_cell.angle_alpha   90.00
_cell.angle_beta   90.00
_cell.angle_gamma   90.00
#
_symmetry.space_group_name_H-M   'P 1'
#
loop_
_entity.id
_entity.type
_entity.pdbx_description
1 polymer ?
#
loop_
_entity_poly.entity_id
_entity_poly.type
_entity_poly.pdbx_seq_one_letter_code
_entity_poly.pdbx_strand_id
1 'polypeptide(L)'
;MDGGFNADNCEWLGEVTGSEGHWYSYLFFPNDVLVQGALHDIKNRAKQLGADTVFMITPQDFSTSFTVVGNAYQCYEIIAK
;
A
#
# COMPACT_ATOMS: atom_id res chain seq x y z
N MET A 1 1.06 1.49 -23.24
CA MET A 1 0.29 1.09 -22.06
C MET A 1 1.03 -0.10 -21.46
N ASP A 2 1.77 -0.02 -20.36
CA ASP A 2 1.89 1.02 -19.34
C ASP A 2 3.34 0.98 -18.80
N GLY A 3 3.93 2.15 -18.57
CA GLY A 3 5.24 2.26 -17.93
C GLY A 3 5.14 1.77 -16.49
N GLY A 4 5.39 0.48 -16.28
CA GLY A 4 5.47 -0.11 -14.94
C GLY A 4 6.51 0.61 -14.10
N PHE A 5 6.31 0.59 -12.78
CA PHE A 5 7.25 1.15 -11.81
C PHE A 5 8.67 0.62 -12.07
N ASN A 6 9.63 1.53 -12.27
CA ASN A 6 11.05 1.20 -12.41
C ASN A 6 11.69 1.20 -11.00
N ALA A 7 12.16 0.04 -10.56
CA ALA A 7 12.77 -0.17 -9.25
C ALA A 7 14.31 -0.23 -9.31
N ASP A 8 14.95 0.14 -10.43
CA ASP A 8 16.40 -0.08 -10.64
C ASP A 8 17.27 0.70 -9.64
N ASN A 9 16.77 1.83 -9.12
CA ASN A 9 17.46 2.67 -8.14
C ASN A 9 16.82 2.59 -6.73
N CYS A 10 16.10 1.51 -6.45
CA CYS A 10 15.36 1.34 -5.22
C CYS A 10 15.80 0.07 -4.48
N GLU A 11 16.02 0.17 -3.18
CA GLU A 11 16.22 -1.01 -2.33
C GLU A 11 14.86 -1.61 -1.95
N TRP A 12 14.67 -2.89 -2.20
CA TRP A 12 13.48 -3.61 -1.76
C TRP A 12 13.59 -3.94 -0.27
N LEU A 13 12.59 -3.51 0.50
CA LEU A 13 12.56 -3.64 1.96
C LEU A 13 11.58 -4.69 2.48
N GLY A 14 10.68 -5.17 1.63
CA GLY A 14 9.74 -6.22 1.99
C GLY A 14 8.38 -6.09 1.34
N GLU A 15 7.54 -7.11 1.54
CA GLU A 15 6.13 -7.08 1.20
C GLU A 15 5.32 -6.39 2.30
N VAL A 16 4.34 -5.59 1.91
CA VAL A 16 3.44 -4.88 2.81
C VAL A 16 1.99 -5.09 2.40
N THR A 17 1.12 -5.20 3.39
CA THR A 17 -0.34 -5.34 3.20
C THR A 17 -1.03 -4.31 4.06
N GLY A 18 -1.99 -3.59 3.52
CA GLY A 18 -2.89 -2.71 4.29
C GLY A 18 -4.33 -3.15 4.12
N SER A 19 -5.11 -3.04 5.18
CA SER A 19 -6.52 -3.43 5.15
C SER A 19 -7.37 -2.48 5.96
N GLU A 20 -8.54 -2.17 5.45
CA GLU A 20 -9.60 -1.54 6.24
C GLU A 20 -10.95 -2.18 5.87
N GLY A 21 -11.79 -2.34 6.88
CA GLY A 21 -13.08 -3.02 6.78
C GLY A 21 -13.12 -4.18 7.76
N HIS A 22 -13.81 -3.99 8.88
CA HIS A 22 -14.25 -5.09 9.73
C HIS A 22 -15.62 -5.59 9.23
N TRP A 23 -16.08 -6.75 9.71
CA TRP A 23 -17.33 -7.40 9.26
C TRP A 23 -18.59 -6.53 9.33
N TYR A 24 -18.57 -5.42 10.06
CA TYR A 24 -19.62 -4.40 10.17
C TYR A 24 -19.30 -3.04 9.54
N SER A 25 -18.07 -2.75 9.13
CA SER A 25 -17.67 -1.41 8.67
C SER A 25 -18.44 -0.96 7.43
N TYR A 26 -18.76 -1.89 6.51
CA TYR A 26 -19.54 -1.59 5.30
C TYR A 26 -20.96 -1.09 5.59
N LEU A 27 -21.51 -1.39 6.77
CA LEU A 27 -22.85 -0.94 7.16
C LEU A 27 -22.89 0.55 7.54
N PHE A 28 -21.73 1.11 7.90
CA PHE A 28 -21.64 2.45 8.49
C PHE A 28 -20.76 3.41 7.68
N PHE A 29 -19.83 2.89 6.88
CA PHE A 29 -18.88 3.71 6.13
C PHE A 29 -18.99 3.47 4.63
N PRO A 30 -18.94 4.56 3.82
CA PRO A 30 -18.89 4.43 2.38
C PRO A 30 -17.54 3.85 1.91
N ASN A 31 -17.54 3.20 0.75
CA ASN A 31 -16.39 2.43 0.25
C ASN A 31 -15.11 3.27 0.11
N ASP A 32 -15.21 4.56 -0.17
CA ASP A 32 -14.06 5.47 -0.27
C ASP A 32 -13.31 5.63 1.06
N VAL A 33 -14.02 5.61 2.18
CA VAL A 33 -13.40 5.64 3.52
C VAL A 33 -12.63 4.35 3.77
N LEU A 34 -13.17 3.20 3.35
CA LEU A 34 -12.48 1.92 3.49
C LEU A 34 -11.20 1.87 2.65
N VAL A 35 -11.28 2.36 1.41
CA VAL A 35 -10.10 2.48 0.53
C VAL A 35 -9.03 3.38 1.15
N GLN A 36 -9.42 4.55 1.66
CA GLN A 36 -8.47 5.48 2.30
C GLN A 36 -7.81 4.87 3.53
N GLY A 37 -8.58 4.15 4.35
CA GLY A 37 -8.05 3.48 5.54
C GLY A 37 -7.03 2.40 5.19
N ALA A 38 -7.31 1.56 4.20
CA ALA A 38 -6.39 0.51 3.76
C ALA A 38 -5.10 1.11 3.17
N LEU A 39 -5.22 2.21 2.41
CA LEU A 39 -4.08 2.96 1.89
C LEU A 39 -3.27 3.64 2.99
N HIS A 40 -3.90 4.07 4.08
CA HIS A 40 -3.18 4.62 5.23
C HIS A 40 -2.44 3.52 6.00
N ASP A 41 -3.08 2.37 6.21
CA ASP A 41 -2.46 1.22 6.87
C ASP A 41 -1.22 0.71 6.14
N ILE A 42 -1.29 0.50 4.81
CA ILE A 42 -0.13 0.05 4.03
C ILE A 42 1.04 1.06 4.08
N LYS A 43 0.74 2.36 4.07
CA LYS A 43 1.76 3.43 4.18
C LYS A 43 2.41 3.44 5.55
N ASN A 44 1.64 3.26 6.62
CA ASN A 44 2.18 3.21 7.97
C ASN A 44 3.11 2.00 8.16
N ARG A 45 2.74 0.85 7.59
CA ARG A 45 3.58 -0.36 7.61
C ARG A 45 4.85 -0.18 6.77
N ALA A 46 4.73 0.38 5.57
CA ALA A 46 5.89 0.71 4.74
C ALA A 46 6.86 1.66 5.46
N LYS A 47 6.34 2.68 6.13
CA LYS A 47 7.14 3.62 6.94
C LYS A 47 7.86 2.93 8.10
N GLN A 48 7.25 1.92 8.73
CA GLN A 48 7.90 1.12 9.78
C GLN A 48 9.10 0.32 9.25
N LEU A 49 9.09 -0.06 7.95
CA LEU A 49 10.20 -0.72 7.29
C LEU A 49 11.29 0.27 6.81
N GLY A 50 11.07 1.57 6.92
CA GLY A 50 11.96 2.60 6.36
C GLY A 50 11.75 2.86 4.86
N ALA A 51 10.67 2.33 4.28
CA ALA A 51 10.33 2.56 2.89
C ALA A 51 9.72 3.95 2.65
N ASP A 52 10.05 4.53 1.52
CA ASP A 52 9.49 5.80 1.03
C ASP A 52 8.48 5.59 -0.12
N THR A 53 8.54 4.42 -0.76
CA THR A 53 7.77 4.09 -1.95
C THR A 53 7.11 2.74 -1.78
N VAL A 54 5.82 2.64 -2.13
CA VAL A 54 5.08 1.37 -2.14
C VAL A 54 4.55 1.13 -3.55
N PHE A 55 4.99 0.05 -4.17
CA PHE A 55 4.42 -0.43 -5.41
C PHE A 55 3.27 -1.38 -5.10
N MET A 56 2.04 -0.89 -5.26
CA MET A 56 0.85 -1.67 -5.00
C MET A 56 0.55 -2.60 -6.17
N ILE A 57 0.25 -3.86 -5.83
CA ILE A 57 -0.39 -4.81 -6.73
C ILE A 57 -1.89 -4.49 -6.71
N THR A 58 -2.57 -4.76 -7.81
CA THR A 58 -3.99 -4.43 -8.02
C THR A 58 -4.82 -4.75 -6.76
N PRO A 59 -5.57 -3.76 -6.23
CA PRO A 59 -6.34 -3.95 -5.01
C PRO A 59 -7.35 -5.08 -5.18
N GLN A 60 -7.56 -5.84 -4.10
CA GLN A 60 -8.63 -6.83 -4.04
C GLN A 60 -9.86 -6.15 -3.45
N ASP A 61 -10.85 -5.88 -4.29
CA ASP A 61 -12.10 -5.27 -3.90
C ASP A 61 -13.05 -6.35 -3.37
N PHE A 62 -13.35 -6.31 -2.07
CA PHE A 62 -14.38 -7.15 -1.47
C PHE A 62 -15.54 -6.27 -1.00
N SER A 63 -16.77 -6.80 -1.10
CA SER A 63 -18.00 -6.08 -0.72
C SER A 63 -18.05 -5.60 0.73
N THR A 64 -17.19 -6.13 1.60
CA THR A 64 -17.17 -5.84 3.05
C THR A 64 -15.84 -5.31 3.57
N SER A 65 -14.80 -5.25 2.73
CA SER A 65 -13.45 -4.87 3.14
C SER A 65 -12.60 -4.51 1.94
N PHE A 66 -11.67 -3.59 2.11
CA PHE A 66 -10.69 -3.25 1.10
C PHE A 66 -9.30 -3.63 1.57
N THR A 67 -8.61 -4.46 0.78
CA THR A 67 -7.25 -4.90 1.08
C THR A 67 -6.33 -4.60 -0.08
N VAL A 68 -5.21 -3.96 0.24
CA VAL A 68 -4.13 -3.65 -0.68
C VAL A 68 -2.89 -4.43 -0.30
N VAL A 69 -2.22 -4.99 -1.29
CA VAL A 69 -0.94 -5.69 -1.13
C VAL A 69 0.07 -5.01 -2.04
N GLY A 70 1.31 -4.89 -1.60
CA GLY A 70 2.35 -4.25 -2.38
C GLY A 70 3.75 -4.59 -1.89
N ASN A 71 4.73 -4.07 -2.61
CA ASN A 71 6.14 -4.15 -2.26
C ASN A 71 6.61 -2.78 -1.79
N ALA A 72 7.34 -2.76 -0.68
CA ALA A 72 7.91 -1.55 -0.08
C ALA A 72 9.36 -1.38 -0.55
N TYR A 73 9.70 -0.15 -0.92
CA TYR A 73 10.99 0.23 -1.45
C TYR A 73 11.52 1.51 -0.79
N GLN A 74 12.83 1.62 -0.71
CA GLN A 74 13.55 2.84 -0.38
C GLN A 74 14.32 3.32 -1.60
N CYS A 75 13.85 4.42 -2.20
CA CYS A 75 14.40 4.96 -3.44
C CYS A 75 15.16 6.28 -3.22
N TYR A 76 14.77 7.09 -2.23
CA TYR A 76 15.30 8.45 -2.07
C TYR A 76 16.71 8.48 -1.44
N GLU A 77 17.02 7.55 -0.53
CA GLU A 77 18.31 7.52 0.18
C GLU A 77 19.44 6.89 -0.65
N ILE A 78 19.11 6.11 -1.70
CA ILE A 78 20.11 5.51 -2.60
C ILE A 78 20.70 6.55 -3.56
N ILE A 79 19.92 7.55 -3.96
CA ILE A 79 20.34 8.60 -4.92
C ILE A 79 21.25 9.64 -4.26
N ALA A 80 21.22 9.76 -2.92
CA ALA A 80 21.95 10.78 -2.16
C ALA A 80 23.35 10.33 -1.68
N LYS A 81 23.80 9.13 -2.03
CA LYS A 81 25.08 8.54 -1.60
C LYS A 81 26.05 8.38 -2.77
#